data_AF-A0A1F4UMM9-F1
#
_entry.id   AF-A0A1F4UMM9-F1
#
_cell.length_a   1.000
_cell.length_b   1.000
_cell.length_c   1.000
_cell.angle_alpha   90.00
_cell.angle_beta   90.00
_cell.angle_gamma   90.00
#
_symmetry.space_group_name_H-M   'P 1'
#
loop_
_entity.id
_entity.type
_entity.pdbx_description
1 polymer ?
#
loop_
_entity_poly.entity_id
_entity_poly.type
_entity_poly.pdbx_seq_one_letter_code
_entity_poly.pdbx_strand_id
1 'polypeptide(L)'
;MYKITIIVSKLIYLIIKTLKLGSGYAWSGYIALKLYPNILNNISKVLPKHIILISGTNGKTTLAKITAHILEKKGFKVLYNKTGGNLINGIVSTVLLESNLKGSIEKDFVIFEIDELALPILIKHIKPEIIALLNLSRDQLDRYWEVDLLVQRWKESFSTLDKETKVLLYKNQDEFRDLIDSAKNVALFFDDDPSNLNRTSLMGTHNAVNLNCALSILGEFGIKADEATNLLSDFDYAYGRGEEIVYKEKEFLLLLAKNPASFNNNINLLLENKFDFDTVLFILNDNIPDGKDVSWIYDIDPIPLKKVTDNKKVYITGTRALDMSVRLSYAGIKNMMFSDDKKKIVSSITANVGCRKIVVLPNYSSMLQLRKIIKGRSIL
;
A
#
# COMPACT_ATOMS: atom_id res chain seq x y z
N MET A 1 22.87 -7.74 -23.49
CA MET A 1 22.60 -6.66 -22.51
C MET A 1 21.80 -7.15 -21.30
N TYR A 2 20.58 -7.69 -21.48
CA TYR A 2 19.69 -8.10 -20.37
C TYR A 2 20.35 -8.94 -19.25
N LYS A 3 21.09 -10.02 -19.61
CA LYS A 3 21.81 -10.87 -18.63
C LYS A 3 22.87 -10.12 -17.82
N ILE A 4 23.59 -9.19 -18.44
CA ILE A 4 24.58 -8.34 -17.76
C ILE A 4 23.87 -7.46 -16.73
N THR A 5 22.74 -6.87 -17.13
CA THR A 5 21.93 -6.05 -16.23
C THR A 5 21.40 -6.83 -15.02
N ILE A 6 21.04 -8.11 -15.18
CA ILE A 6 20.66 -8.99 -14.06
C ILE A 6 21.82 -9.14 -13.07
N ILE A 7 23.02 -9.48 -13.56
CA ILE A 7 24.20 -9.69 -12.72
C ILE A 7 24.54 -8.41 -11.94
N VAL A 8 24.60 -7.27 -12.64
CA VAL A 8 24.87 -5.96 -12.05
C VAL A 8 23.82 -5.60 -11.00
N SER A 9 22.54 -5.81 -11.30
CA SER A 9 21.43 -5.51 -10.38
C SER A 9 21.48 -6.33 -9.09
N LYS A 10 21.78 -7.64 -9.21
CA LYS A 10 21.93 -8.54 -8.06
C LYS A 10 23.17 -8.19 -7.23
N LEU A 11 24.28 -7.82 -7.88
CA LEU A 11 25.52 -7.41 -7.21
C LEU A 11 25.33 -6.09 -6.43
N ILE A 12 24.68 -5.09 -7.03
CA ILE A 12 24.32 -3.84 -6.35
C ILE A 12 23.43 -4.10 -5.15
N TYR A 13 22.40 -4.93 -5.30
CA TYR A 13 21.51 -5.30 -4.22
C TYR A 13 22.28 -5.97 -3.06
N LEU A 14 23.20 -6.90 -3.38
CA LEU A 14 24.05 -7.57 -2.40
C LEU A 14 24.97 -6.59 -1.66
N ILE A 15 25.63 -5.67 -2.38
CA ILE A 15 26.52 -4.66 -1.78
C ILE A 15 25.74 -3.76 -0.82
N ILE A 16 24.58 -3.23 -1.24
CA ILE A 16 23.77 -2.33 -0.40
C ILE A 16 23.28 -3.05 0.85
N LYS A 17 22.80 -4.30 0.72
CA LYS A 17 22.40 -5.15 1.85
C LYS A 17 23.55 -5.42 2.81
N THR A 18 24.74 -5.71 2.30
CA THR A 18 25.93 -6.04 3.10
C THR A 18 26.44 -4.81 3.86
N LEU A 19 26.43 -3.64 3.22
CA LEU A 19 26.84 -2.37 3.81
C LEU A 19 25.75 -1.71 4.67
N LYS A 20 24.55 -2.31 4.76
CA LYS A 20 23.38 -1.77 5.48
C LYS A 20 23.05 -0.32 5.09
N LEU A 21 23.20 0.01 3.80
CA LEU A 21 22.97 1.36 3.25
C LEU A 21 21.51 1.62 2.86
N GLY A 22 20.60 0.67 3.10
CA GLY A 22 19.21 0.74 2.67
C GLY A 22 18.70 -0.60 2.15
N SER A 23 17.48 -0.57 1.59
CA SER A 23 16.84 -1.80 1.10
C SER A 23 17.49 -2.33 -0.18
N GLY A 24 18.26 -1.49 -0.87
CA GLY A 24 18.92 -1.77 -2.15
C GLY A 24 17.98 -1.98 -3.33
N TYR A 25 16.68 -2.14 -3.06
CA TYR A 25 15.71 -2.62 -4.03
C TYR A 25 15.47 -1.61 -5.15
N ALA A 26 15.08 -0.36 -4.84
CA ALA A 26 14.79 0.65 -5.86
C ALA A 26 16.02 1.05 -6.70
N TRP A 27 17.22 0.93 -6.11
CA TRP A 27 18.49 1.27 -6.76
C TRP A 27 18.85 0.31 -7.89
N SER A 28 18.61 -1.00 -7.71
CA SER A 28 18.86 -1.99 -8.75
C SER A 28 18.15 -1.63 -10.06
N GLY A 29 16.87 -1.28 -10.01
CA GLY A 29 16.06 -0.92 -11.16
C GLY A 29 16.40 0.45 -11.73
N TYR A 30 16.72 1.43 -10.89
CA TYR A 30 17.18 2.74 -11.35
C TYR A 30 18.47 2.63 -12.17
N ILE A 31 19.45 1.88 -11.67
CA ILE A 31 20.71 1.64 -12.38
C ILE A 31 20.47 0.78 -13.62
N ALA A 32 19.61 -0.23 -13.54
CA ALA A 32 19.25 -1.06 -14.68
C ALA A 32 18.64 -0.23 -15.83
N LEU A 33 17.75 0.71 -15.54
CA LEU A 33 17.16 1.61 -16.54
C LEU A 33 18.19 2.55 -17.17
N LYS A 34 19.22 2.98 -16.42
CA LYS A 34 20.33 3.75 -16.97
C LYS A 34 21.25 2.92 -17.87
N LEU A 35 21.57 1.70 -17.44
CA LEU A 35 22.45 0.78 -18.19
C LEU A 35 21.76 0.22 -19.43
N TYR A 36 20.45 0.00 -19.35
CA TYR A 36 19.65 -0.56 -20.42
C TYR A 36 18.27 0.13 -20.52
N PRO A 37 18.18 1.29 -21.20
CA PRO A 37 16.93 2.07 -21.28
C PRO A 37 15.73 1.29 -21.84
N ASN A 38 15.97 0.37 -22.78
CA ASN A 38 14.93 -0.44 -23.43
C ASN A 38 14.56 -1.72 -22.65
N ILE A 39 14.96 -1.84 -21.38
CA ILE A 39 14.77 -3.07 -20.59
C ILE A 39 13.30 -3.48 -20.43
N LEU A 40 12.36 -2.54 -20.45
CA LEU A 40 10.92 -2.84 -20.32
C LEU A 40 10.40 -3.72 -21.46
N ASN A 41 10.89 -3.52 -22.70
CA ASN A 41 10.56 -4.36 -23.86
C ASN A 41 11.10 -5.80 -23.73
N ASN A 42 12.14 -5.99 -22.92
CA ASN A 42 12.70 -7.32 -22.67
C ASN A 42 11.98 -8.01 -21.51
N ILE A 43 11.57 -7.25 -20.49
CA ILE A 43 10.84 -7.75 -19.34
C ILE A 43 9.56 -8.47 -19.79
N SER A 44 8.81 -7.91 -20.74
CA SER A 44 7.58 -8.55 -21.24
C SER A 44 7.80 -9.93 -21.87
N LYS A 45 9.01 -10.25 -22.33
CA LYS A 45 9.35 -11.55 -22.93
C LYS A 45 9.72 -12.63 -21.90
N VAL A 46 9.98 -12.23 -20.66
CA VAL A 46 10.45 -13.13 -19.58
C VAL A 46 9.46 -13.23 -18.42
N LEU A 47 8.45 -12.37 -18.40
CA LEU A 47 7.32 -12.51 -17.49
C LEU A 47 6.53 -13.79 -17.80
N PRO A 48 5.88 -14.39 -16.78
CA PRO A 48 5.07 -15.56 -16.97
C PRO A 48 3.79 -15.22 -17.75
N LYS A 49 3.03 -16.28 -18.08
CA LYS A 49 1.79 -16.15 -18.86
C LYS A 49 0.76 -15.23 -18.18
N HIS A 50 0.56 -15.40 -16.87
CA HIS A 50 -0.46 -14.68 -16.12
C HIS A 50 0.10 -13.42 -15.48
N ILE A 51 -0.27 -12.26 -16.03
CA ILE A 51 0.20 -10.94 -15.57
C ILE A 51 -1.01 -10.11 -15.12
N ILE A 52 -1.00 -9.73 -13.85
CA ILE A 52 -2.05 -8.94 -13.20
C ILE A 52 -1.43 -7.60 -12.77
N LEU A 53 -2.01 -6.49 -13.22
CA LEU A 53 -1.62 -5.15 -12.78
C LEU A 53 -2.69 -4.58 -11.87
N ILE A 54 -2.28 -3.97 -10.76
CA ILE A 54 -3.18 -3.36 -9.78
C ILE A 54 -2.80 -1.89 -9.61
N SER A 55 -3.76 -1.00 -9.83
CA SER A 55 -3.57 0.45 -9.64
C SER A 55 -4.76 1.10 -8.93
N GLY A 56 -4.58 2.35 -8.50
CA GLY A 56 -5.56 3.13 -7.72
C GLY A 56 -4.98 3.63 -6.40
N THR A 57 -5.44 4.77 -5.91
CA THR A 57 -4.76 5.54 -4.85
C THR A 57 -4.58 4.76 -3.56
N ASN A 58 -5.59 4.00 -3.15
CA ASN A 58 -5.57 3.19 -1.91
C ASN A 58 -5.89 1.71 -2.19
N GLY A 59 -5.39 0.85 -1.30
CA GLY A 59 -5.73 -0.59 -1.29
C GLY A 59 -4.84 -1.50 -2.14
N LYS A 60 -4.03 -0.95 -3.05
CA LYS A 60 -3.16 -1.73 -3.97
C LYS A 60 -2.34 -2.83 -3.30
N THR A 61 -1.56 -2.48 -2.29
CA THR A 61 -0.72 -3.45 -1.56
C THR A 61 -1.54 -4.53 -0.87
N THR A 62 -2.70 -4.18 -0.32
CA THR A 62 -3.59 -5.13 0.36
C THR A 62 -4.19 -6.09 -0.66
N LEU A 63 -4.74 -5.58 -1.76
CA LEU A 63 -5.26 -6.39 -2.87
C LEU A 63 -4.17 -7.32 -3.42
N ALA A 64 -2.99 -6.79 -3.74
CA ALA A 64 -1.88 -7.59 -4.26
C ALA A 64 -1.49 -8.73 -3.30
N LYS A 65 -1.46 -8.45 -1.99
CA LYS A 65 -1.15 -9.47 -0.97
C LYS A 65 -2.26 -10.50 -0.83
N ILE A 66 -3.54 -10.10 -0.82
CA ILE A 66 -4.70 -11.02 -0.77
C ILE A 66 -4.66 -11.98 -1.96
N THR A 67 -4.56 -11.43 -3.18
CA THR A 67 -4.54 -12.22 -4.42
C THR A 67 -3.34 -13.17 -4.44
N ALA A 68 -2.14 -12.68 -4.07
CA ALA A 68 -0.95 -13.51 -4.01
C ALA A 68 -1.08 -14.65 -2.97
N HIS A 69 -1.57 -14.35 -1.76
CA HIS A 69 -1.76 -15.35 -0.70
C HIS A 69 -2.68 -16.48 -1.13
N ILE A 70 -3.82 -16.14 -1.75
CA ILE A 70 -4.79 -17.15 -2.20
C ILE A 70 -4.21 -18.01 -3.33
N LEU A 71 -3.53 -17.40 -4.30
CA LEU A 71 -2.86 -18.14 -5.38
C LEU A 71 -1.74 -19.05 -4.86
N GLU A 72 -0.92 -18.57 -3.92
CA GLU A 72 0.12 -19.37 -3.27
C GLU A 72 -0.48 -20.55 -2.49
N LYS A 73 -1.59 -20.35 -1.76
CA LYS A 73 -2.34 -21.42 -1.08
C LYS A 73 -2.93 -22.46 -2.04
N LYS A 74 -3.24 -22.06 -3.27
CA LYS A 74 -3.67 -22.96 -4.36
C LYS A 74 -2.50 -23.68 -5.05
N GLY A 75 -1.26 -23.46 -4.60
CA GLY A 75 -0.06 -24.14 -5.08
C GLY A 75 0.66 -23.42 -6.22
N PHE A 76 0.23 -22.21 -6.61
CA PHE A 76 0.90 -21.44 -7.65
C PHE A 76 2.13 -20.71 -7.12
N LYS A 77 3.15 -20.59 -7.96
CA LYS A 77 4.32 -19.76 -7.70
C LYS A 77 4.03 -18.33 -8.13
N VAL A 78 3.84 -17.43 -7.17
CA VAL A 78 3.53 -16.03 -7.44
C VAL A 78 4.79 -15.17 -7.31
N LEU A 79 4.92 -14.18 -8.19
CA LEU A 79 5.83 -13.06 -8.05
C LEU A 79 5.02 -11.78 -7.87
N TYR A 80 5.27 -11.05 -6.78
CA TYR A 80 4.71 -9.73 -6.59
C TYR A 80 5.71 -8.81 -5.88
N ASN A 81 5.57 -7.51 -6.07
CA ASN A 81 6.49 -6.49 -5.55
C ASN A 81 6.28 -6.22 -4.05
N LYS A 82 6.65 -7.20 -3.21
CA LYS A 82 6.52 -7.23 -1.73
C LYS A 82 7.02 -5.97 -1.01
N THR A 83 7.99 -5.26 -1.60
CA THR A 83 8.62 -4.06 -1.01
C THR A 83 7.83 -2.77 -1.27
N GLY A 84 6.70 -2.83 -1.99
CA GLY A 84 5.89 -1.66 -2.34
C GLY A 84 6.55 -0.77 -3.41
N GLY A 85 7.52 -1.31 -4.16
CA GLY A 85 8.12 -0.63 -5.30
C GLY A 85 7.13 -0.49 -6.46
N ASN A 86 6.23 0.49 -6.35
CA ASN A 86 5.10 0.73 -7.25
C ASN A 86 5.46 1.59 -8.48
N LEU A 87 6.66 2.16 -8.52
CA LEU A 87 7.19 2.88 -9.68
C LEU A 87 7.90 1.94 -10.66
N ILE A 88 8.13 2.41 -11.88
CA ILE A 88 8.77 1.63 -12.96
C ILE A 88 10.10 1.01 -12.53
N ASN A 89 10.95 1.74 -11.81
CA ASN A 89 12.20 1.20 -11.30
C ASN A 89 11.97 0.07 -10.28
N GLY A 90 10.94 0.16 -9.44
CA GLY A 90 10.57 -0.91 -8.52
C GLY A 90 10.14 -2.19 -9.22
N ILE A 91 9.34 -2.07 -10.29
CA ILE A 91 8.95 -3.20 -11.15
C ILE A 91 10.18 -3.84 -11.82
N VAL A 92 11.07 -3.02 -12.40
CA VAL A 92 12.31 -3.49 -13.03
C VAL A 92 13.18 -4.22 -12.00
N SER A 93 13.36 -3.67 -10.80
CA SER A 93 14.08 -4.33 -9.71
C SER A 93 13.49 -5.68 -9.36
N THR A 94 12.15 -5.74 -9.23
CA THR A 94 11.42 -6.96 -8.89
C THR A 94 11.74 -8.06 -9.88
N VAL A 95 11.61 -7.76 -11.16
CA VAL A 95 11.90 -8.70 -12.24
C VAL A 95 13.37 -9.14 -12.23
N LEU A 96 14.32 -8.20 -12.17
CA LEU A 96 15.74 -8.54 -12.29
C LEU A 96 16.28 -9.34 -11.09
N LEU A 97 15.80 -9.04 -9.89
CA LEU A 97 16.24 -9.74 -8.68
C LEU A 97 15.65 -11.15 -8.61
N GLU A 98 14.47 -11.38 -9.18
CA GLU A 98 13.80 -12.68 -9.20
C GLU A 98 14.19 -13.53 -10.41
N SER A 99 14.61 -12.91 -11.52
CA SER A 99 15.17 -13.63 -12.67
C SER A 99 16.40 -14.44 -12.28
N ASN A 100 16.50 -15.67 -12.79
CA ASN A 100 17.73 -16.46 -12.69
C ASN A 100 18.84 -15.88 -13.60
N LEU A 101 20.07 -16.40 -13.49
CA LEU A 101 21.21 -15.91 -14.29
C LEU A 101 21.04 -16.15 -15.81
N LYS A 102 20.16 -17.09 -16.21
CA LYS A 102 19.81 -17.31 -17.62
C LYS A 102 18.81 -16.27 -18.13
N GLY A 103 18.18 -15.52 -17.23
CA GLY A 103 17.23 -14.45 -17.52
C GLY A 103 15.77 -14.89 -17.55
N SER A 104 15.42 -16.06 -17.02
CA SER A 104 14.02 -16.50 -16.91
C SER A 104 13.49 -16.36 -15.49
N ILE A 105 12.16 -16.24 -15.39
CA ILE A 105 11.41 -16.23 -14.14
C ILE A 105 10.59 -17.52 -14.08
N GLU A 106 10.81 -18.33 -13.04
CA GLU A 106 10.10 -19.60 -12.83
C GLU A 106 8.91 -19.40 -11.89
N LYS A 107 7.91 -18.67 -12.40
CA LYS A 107 6.68 -18.30 -11.69
C LYS A 107 5.47 -18.55 -12.58
N ASP A 108 4.32 -18.81 -11.99
CA ASP A 108 3.06 -19.03 -12.72
C ASP A 108 2.32 -17.70 -12.91
N PHE A 109 2.37 -16.85 -11.89
CA PHE A 109 1.70 -15.55 -11.85
C PHE A 109 2.67 -14.42 -11.53
N VAL A 110 2.42 -13.26 -12.13
CA VAL A 110 3.00 -11.99 -11.70
C VAL A 110 1.88 -11.02 -11.34
N ILE A 111 1.98 -10.43 -10.15
CA ILE A 111 1.08 -9.39 -9.66
C ILE A 111 1.92 -8.14 -9.38
N PHE A 112 1.67 -7.06 -10.11
CA PHE A 112 2.33 -5.78 -9.87
C PHE A 112 1.35 -4.76 -9.31
N GLU A 113 1.60 -4.32 -8.08
CA GLU A 113 1.09 -3.03 -7.61
C GLU A 113 1.85 -1.93 -8.36
N ILE A 114 1.12 -1.04 -9.03
CA ILE A 114 1.70 0.05 -9.79
C ILE A 114 1.04 1.38 -9.45
N ASP A 115 1.89 2.40 -9.34
CA ASP A 115 1.48 3.78 -9.22
C ASP A 115 0.63 4.21 -10.43
N GLU A 116 -0.30 5.12 -10.19
CA GLU A 116 -1.30 5.54 -11.15
C GLU A 116 -0.65 6.20 -12.37
N LEU A 117 0.43 6.96 -12.16
CA LEU A 117 1.18 7.62 -13.22
C LEU A 117 2.13 6.67 -13.95
N ALA A 118 2.52 5.57 -13.31
CA ALA A 118 3.39 4.56 -13.90
C ALA A 118 2.62 3.54 -14.77
N LEU A 119 1.33 3.32 -14.49
CA LEU A 119 0.50 2.37 -15.24
C LEU A 119 0.51 2.62 -16.77
N PRO A 120 0.23 3.85 -17.29
CA PRO A 120 0.24 4.12 -18.72
C PRO A 120 1.59 3.86 -19.41
N ILE A 121 2.69 3.97 -18.67
CA ILE A 121 4.03 3.71 -19.18
C ILE A 121 4.22 2.20 -19.30
N LEU A 122 3.85 1.43 -18.28
CA LEU A 122 4.09 0.00 -18.23
C LEU A 122 3.28 -0.77 -19.28
N ILE A 123 2.00 -0.41 -19.49
CA ILE A 123 1.11 -1.15 -20.39
C ILE A 123 1.48 -1.00 -21.87
N LYS A 124 2.32 -0.01 -22.23
CA LYS A 124 2.90 0.10 -23.58
C LYS A 124 3.96 -0.96 -23.87
N HIS A 125 4.51 -1.58 -22.82
CA HIS A 125 5.63 -2.51 -22.92
C HIS A 125 5.25 -3.94 -22.53
N ILE A 126 4.24 -4.11 -21.68
CA ILE A 126 3.79 -5.39 -21.15
C ILE A 126 2.33 -5.61 -21.55
N LYS A 127 1.98 -6.86 -21.84
CA LYS A 127 0.64 -7.30 -22.19
C LYS A 127 0.00 -7.98 -20.97
N PRO A 128 -0.72 -7.26 -20.12
CA PRO A 128 -1.37 -7.84 -18.95
C PRO A 128 -2.60 -8.66 -19.37
N GLU A 129 -2.89 -9.71 -18.62
CA GLU A 129 -4.14 -10.45 -18.74
C GLU A 129 -5.27 -9.73 -18.00
N ILE A 130 -4.96 -9.14 -16.83
CA ILE A 130 -5.91 -8.38 -16.01
C ILE A 130 -5.28 -7.07 -15.56
N ILE A 131 -6.04 -5.98 -15.67
CA ILE A 131 -5.78 -4.70 -15.01
C ILE A 131 -6.91 -4.43 -14.03
N ALA A 132 -6.60 -4.31 -12.74
CA ALA A 132 -7.55 -3.99 -11.69
C ALA A 132 -7.36 -2.55 -11.19
N LEU A 133 -8.42 -1.75 -11.29
CA LEU A 133 -8.44 -0.35 -10.87
C LEU A 133 -9.34 -0.20 -9.63
N LEU A 134 -8.73 0.15 -8.49
CA LEU A 134 -9.40 0.21 -7.19
C LEU A 134 -10.21 1.50 -6.98
N ASN A 135 -9.56 2.58 -6.59
CA ASN A 135 -10.20 3.87 -6.34
C ASN A 135 -9.24 4.97 -6.76
N LEU A 136 -9.76 6.15 -7.05
CA LEU A 136 -8.98 7.37 -7.19
C LEU A 136 -9.41 8.33 -6.10
N SER A 137 -8.50 8.60 -5.16
CA SER A 137 -8.68 9.62 -4.14
C SER A 137 -7.72 10.76 -4.37
N ARG A 138 -8.14 11.95 -3.95
CA ARG A 138 -7.29 13.15 -3.93
C ARG A 138 -6.25 12.97 -2.83
N ASP A 139 -4.99 12.79 -3.20
CA ASP A 139 -3.89 12.64 -2.23
C ASP A 139 -3.34 14.00 -1.76
N GLN A 140 -3.59 15.09 -2.49
CA GLN A 140 -3.21 16.46 -2.11
C GLN A 140 -4.32 17.47 -2.53
N LEU A 141 -4.56 18.50 -1.72
CA LEU A 141 -5.67 19.46 -1.85
C LEU A 141 -5.58 20.39 -3.07
N ASP A 142 -4.43 20.47 -3.71
CA ASP A 142 -4.06 21.53 -4.67
C ASP A 142 -4.31 21.19 -6.16
N ARG A 143 -4.92 20.04 -6.51
CA ARG A 143 -5.10 19.65 -7.92
C ARG A 143 -6.48 19.11 -8.28
N TYR A 144 -7.43 20.01 -8.49
CA TYR A 144 -8.78 19.69 -9.00
C TYR A 144 -8.79 18.90 -10.32
N TRP A 145 -7.78 19.10 -11.18
CA TRP A 145 -7.69 18.50 -12.51
C TRP A 145 -6.86 17.20 -12.55
N GLU A 146 -6.27 16.77 -11.44
CA GLU A 146 -5.33 15.64 -11.45
C GLU A 146 -6.00 14.29 -11.68
N VAL A 147 -7.17 14.06 -11.08
CA VAL A 147 -7.93 12.81 -11.25
C VAL A 147 -8.44 12.68 -12.68
N ASP A 148 -9.05 13.73 -13.24
CA ASP A 148 -9.56 13.71 -14.61
C ASP A 148 -8.44 13.54 -15.64
N LEU A 149 -7.31 14.25 -15.48
CA LEU A 149 -6.14 14.08 -16.35
C LEU A 149 -5.55 12.66 -16.24
N LEU A 150 -5.55 12.08 -15.04
CA LEU A 150 -5.09 10.71 -14.84
C LEU A 150 -6.00 9.72 -15.58
N VAL A 151 -7.31 9.85 -15.41
CA VAL A 151 -8.31 9.01 -16.09
C VAL A 151 -8.20 9.16 -17.59
N GLN A 152 -8.02 10.39 -18.10
CA GLN A 152 -7.79 10.63 -19.52
C GLN A 152 -6.51 9.94 -20.02
N ARG A 153 -5.41 10.01 -19.27
CA ARG A 153 -4.17 9.30 -19.62
C ARG A 153 -4.35 7.78 -19.63
N TRP A 154 -5.09 7.24 -18.67
CA TRP A 154 -5.45 5.83 -18.64
C TRP A 154 -6.26 5.45 -19.87
N LYS A 155 -7.32 6.22 -20.18
CA LYS A 155 -8.17 6.07 -21.36
C LYS A 155 -7.36 6.01 -22.66
N GLU A 156 -6.46 6.97 -22.86
CA GLU A 156 -5.58 7.03 -24.03
C GLU A 156 -4.66 5.81 -24.10
N SER A 157 -4.11 5.38 -22.96
CA SER A 157 -3.21 4.23 -22.90
C SER A 157 -3.92 2.89 -23.09
N PHE A 158 -5.21 2.78 -22.76
CA PHE A 158 -5.98 1.54 -22.93
C PHE A 158 -6.19 1.18 -24.42
N SER A 159 -6.04 2.15 -25.32
CA SER A 159 -6.02 1.90 -26.77
C SER A 159 -4.90 0.97 -27.23
N THR A 160 -3.83 0.80 -26.43
CA THR A 160 -2.70 -0.08 -26.74
C THR A 160 -2.80 -1.47 -26.12
N LEU A 161 -3.86 -1.75 -25.37
CA LEU A 161 -4.06 -3.06 -24.75
C LEU A 161 -4.46 -4.12 -25.77
N ASP A 162 -4.09 -5.37 -25.48
CA ASP A 162 -4.57 -6.51 -26.26
C ASP A 162 -6.07 -6.71 -26.02
N LYS A 163 -6.80 -7.16 -27.04
CA LYS A 163 -8.27 -7.34 -26.97
C LYS A 163 -8.73 -8.28 -25.85
N GLU A 164 -7.86 -9.19 -25.45
CA GLU A 164 -8.11 -10.19 -24.42
C GLU A 164 -7.84 -9.67 -23.00
N THR A 165 -7.16 -8.53 -22.85
CA THR A 165 -6.87 -7.93 -21.54
C THR A 165 -8.16 -7.51 -20.85
N LYS A 166 -8.48 -8.11 -19.70
CA LYS A 166 -9.66 -7.76 -18.90
C LYS A 166 -9.35 -6.55 -18.02
N VAL A 167 -10.27 -5.58 -17.98
CA VAL A 167 -10.15 -4.40 -17.13
C VAL A 167 -11.22 -4.47 -16.05
N LEU A 168 -10.79 -4.69 -14.80
CA LEU A 168 -11.66 -4.70 -13.63
C LEU A 168 -11.75 -3.30 -13.04
N LEU A 169 -12.97 -2.76 -13.00
CA LEU A 169 -13.26 -1.41 -12.53
C LEU A 169 -14.11 -1.46 -11.27
N TYR A 170 -13.75 -0.65 -10.27
CA TYR A 170 -14.61 -0.47 -9.10
C TYR A 170 -15.90 0.28 -9.49
N LYS A 171 -17.05 -0.36 -9.25
CA LYS A 171 -18.35 0.13 -9.74
C LYS A 171 -18.76 1.51 -9.19
N ASN A 172 -18.29 1.87 -7.99
CA ASN A 172 -18.67 3.12 -7.31
C ASN A 172 -17.66 4.25 -7.54
N GLN A 173 -16.73 4.11 -8.49
CA GLN A 173 -15.86 5.21 -8.93
C GLN A 173 -16.44 5.80 -10.22
N ASP A 174 -17.14 6.93 -10.14
CA ASP A 174 -17.85 7.52 -11.27
C ASP A 174 -16.91 7.88 -12.43
N GLU A 175 -15.69 8.30 -12.13
CA GLU A 175 -14.67 8.67 -13.12
C GLU A 175 -14.23 7.46 -13.98
N PHE A 176 -14.44 6.22 -13.50
CA PHE A 176 -14.13 5.03 -14.30
C PHE A 176 -15.16 4.74 -15.40
N ARG A 177 -16.31 5.42 -15.41
CA ARG A 177 -17.30 5.28 -16.49
C ARG A 177 -16.69 5.67 -17.84
N ASP A 178 -15.85 6.69 -17.87
CA ASP A 178 -15.17 7.16 -19.08
C ASP A 178 -14.15 6.17 -19.65
N LEU A 179 -13.72 5.19 -18.84
CA LEU A 179 -12.79 4.13 -19.24
C LEU A 179 -13.51 2.98 -19.97
N ILE A 180 -14.81 2.77 -19.68
CA ILE A 180 -15.60 1.66 -20.24
C ILE A 180 -15.58 1.70 -21.77
N ASP A 181 -15.89 2.86 -22.36
CA ASP A 181 -15.98 3.01 -23.81
C ASP A 181 -14.61 2.92 -24.50
N SER A 182 -13.54 3.21 -23.77
CA SER A 182 -12.16 3.14 -24.29
C SER A 182 -11.56 1.75 -24.22
N ALA A 183 -12.00 0.96 -23.25
CA ALA A 183 -11.67 -0.44 -23.15
C ALA A 183 -12.46 -1.16 -24.25
N LYS A 184 -11.87 -1.29 -25.45
CA LYS A 184 -12.34 -2.22 -26.50
C LYS A 184 -12.24 -3.71 -26.08
N ASN A 185 -11.90 -3.93 -24.81
CA ASN A 185 -11.65 -5.20 -24.18
C ASN A 185 -12.74 -5.45 -23.13
N VAL A 186 -12.74 -6.63 -22.50
CA VAL A 186 -13.78 -6.98 -21.53
C VAL A 186 -13.63 -6.13 -20.26
N ALA A 187 -14.48 -5.12 -20.12
CA ALA A 187 -14.64 -4.36 -18.88
C ALA A 187 -15.55 -5.14 -17.93
N LEU A 188 -15.03 -5.45 -16.74
CA LEU A 188 -15.72 -6.15 -15.67
C LEU A 188 -15.82 -5.22 -14.46
N PHE A 189 -16.87 -5.37 -13.66
CA PHE A 189 -17.08 -4.56 -12.47
C PHE A 189 -17.03 -5.41 -11.21
N PHE A 190 -16.49 -4.82 -10.15
CA PHE A 190 -16.57 -5.37 -8.79
C PHE A 190 -17.14 -4.32 -7.83
N ASP A 191 -17.71 -4.81 -6.73
CA ASP A 191 -18.39 -3.98 -5.73
C ASP A 191 -17.65 -3.89 -4.40
N ASP A 192 -18.30 -3.24 -3.46
CA ASP A 192 -17.89 -3.02 -2.08
C ASP A 192 -18.79 -3.75 -1.07
N ASP A 193 -19.52 -4.80 -1.49
CA ASP A 193 -20.39 -5.56 -0.59
C ASP A 193 -19.57 -6.18 0.56
N PRO A 194 -19.83 -5.81 1.83
CA PRO A 194 -19.08 -6.34 2.96
C PRO A 194 -19.45 -7.79 3.30
N SER A 195 -20.45 -8.41 2.66
CA SER A 195 -20.89 -9.78 2.96
C SER A 195 -19.75 -10.81 2.91
N ASN A 196 -18.82 -10.67 1.95
CA ASN A 196 -17.65 -11.54 1.82
C ASN A 196 -16.66 -11.39 2.98
N LEU A 197 -16.60 -10.23 3.64
CA LEU A 197 -15.70 -10.01 4.79
C LEU A 197 -16.08 -10.89 5.98
N ASN A 198 -17.37 -11.20 6.16
CA ASN A 198 -17.87 -12.01 7.27
C ASN A 198 -17.28 -13.43 7.31
N ARG A 199 -16.67 -13.88 6.20
CA ARG A 199 -16.04 -15.19 6.05
C ARG A 199 -14.52 -15.15 6.20
N THR A 200 -13.95 -14.00 6.53
CA THR A 200 -12.50 -13.77 6.57
C THR A 200 -12.09 -13.15 7.91
N SER A 201 -10.80 -13.22 8.22
CA SER A 201 -10.19 -12.48 9.33
C SER A 201 -9.87 -11.02 8.95
N LEU A 202 -10.26 -10.57 7.76
CA LEU A 202 -10.02 -9.21 7.33
C LEU A 202 -10.81 -8.21 8.20
N MET A 203 -10.23 -7.04 8.42
CA MET A 203 -10.64 -6.02 9.37
C MET A 203 -10.91 -4.72 8.63
N GLY A 204 -11.94 -3.99 9.06
CA GLY A 204 -12.36 -2.74 8.42
C GLY A 204 -13.19 -2.98 7.18
N THR A 205 -14.37 -2.35 7.13
CA THR A 205 -15.29 -2.43 5.98
C THR A 205 -14.64 -1.97 4.66
N HIS A 206 -13.67 -1.06 4.71
CA HIS A 206 -12.89 -0.62 3.54
C HIS A 206 -12.14 -1.75 2.82
N ASN A 207 -11.89 -2.89 3.47
CA ASN A 207 -11.29 -4.05 2.82
C ASN A 207 -12.27 -4.86 1.97
N ALA A 208 -13.57 -4.57 2.01
CA ALA A 208 -14.56 -5.20 1.13
C ALA A 208 -14.20 -4.96 -0.34
N VAL A 209 -13.85 -3.73 -0.70
CA VAL A 209 -13.41 -3.35 -2.05
C VAL A 209 -12.19 -4.18 -2.48
N ASN A 210 -11.19 -4.30 -1.60
CA ASN A 210 -9.97 -5.07 -1.90
C ASN A 210 -10.28 -6.56 -2.04
N LEU A 211 -11.10 -7.11 -1.14
CA LEU A 211 -11.49 -8.51 -1.17
C LEU A 211 -12.29 -8.83 -2.44
N ASN A 212 -13.35 -8.08 -2.74
CA ASN A 212 -14.23 -8.34 -3.88
C ASN A 212 -13.48 -8.16 -5.21
N CYS A 213 -12.53 -7.21 -5.28
CA CYS A 213 -11.62 -7.12 -6.41
C CYS A 213 -10.75 -8.38 -6.55
N ALA A 214 -10.15 -8.86 -5.45
CA ALA A 214 -9.36 -10.09 -5.45
C ALA A 214 -10.19 -11.30 -5.90
N LEU A 215 -11.41 -11.44 -5.38
CA LEU A 215 -12.33 -12.52 -5.74
C LEU A 215 -12.69 -12.46 -7.24
N SER A 216 -12.88 -11.27 -7.79
CA SER A 216 -13.13 -11.07 -9.22
C SER A 216 -11.93 -11.48 -10.08
N ILE A 217 -10.71 -11.09 -9.68
CA ILE A 217 -9.47 -11.53 -10.34
C ILE A 217 -9.35 -13.05 -10.30
N LEU A 218 -9.55 -13.66 -9.13
CA LEU A 218 -9.40 -15.09 -8.89
C LEU A 218 -10.46 -15.93 -9.63
N GLY A 219 -11.67 -15.38 -9.79
CA GLY A 219 -12.76 -15.98 -10.57
C GLY A 219 -12.39 -16.20 -12.03
N GLU A 220 -11.63 -15.28 -12.63
CA GLU A 220 -11.12 -15.43 -14.01
C GLU A 220 -10.16 -16.61 -14.17
N PHE A 221 -9.57 -17.08 -13.07
CA PHE A 221 -8.71 -18.27 -13.01
C PHE A 221 -9.44 -19.50 -12.43
N GLY A 222 -10.78 -19.45 -12.34
CA GLY A 222 -11.62 -20.57 -11.91
C GLY A 222 -11.65 -20.82 -10.41
N ILE A 223 -11.14 -19.89 -9.58
CA ILE A 223 -11.17 -20.01 -8.12
C ILE A 223 -12.46 -19.36 -7.60
N LYS A 224 -13.33 -20.17 -6.98
CA LYS A 224 -14.63 -19.70 -6.49
C LYS A 224 -14.46 -18.78 -5.27
N ALA A 225 -15.37 -17.82 -5.11
CA ALA A 225 -15.36 -16.87 -4.00
C ALA A 225 -15.29 -17.55 -2.63
N ASP A 226 -16.16 -18.53 -2.41
CA ASP A 226 -16.21 -19.34 -1.19
C ASP A 226 -14.86 -19.98 -0.84
N GLU A 227 -14.25 -20.62 -1.85
CA GLU A 227 -12.95 -21.25 -1.70
C GLU A 227 -11.87 -20.22 -1.36
N ALA A 228 -11.83 -19.11 -2.11
CA ALA A 228 -10.88 -18.03 -1.92
C ALA A 228 -10.99 -17.40 -0.51
N THR A 229 -12.20 -17.16 -0.01
CA THR A 229 -12.42 -16.60 1.33
C THR A 229 -11.93 -17.54 2.44
N ASN A 230 -12.12 -18.85 2.30
CA ASN A 230 -11.66 -19.84 3.29
C ASN A 230 -10.12 -19.87 3.39
N LEU A 231 -9.41 -19.52 2.32
CA LEU A 231 -7.94 -19.49 2.29
C LEU A 231 -7.35 -18.24 2.99
N LEU A 232 -8.18 -17.31 3.45
CA LEU A 232 -7.75 -16.11 4.17
C LEU A 232 -7.77 -16.25 5.69
N SER A 233 -8.07 -17.43 6.24
CA SER A 233 -8.15 -17.61 7.71
C SER A 233 -6.84 -17.27 8.43
N ASP A 234 -5.70 -17.53 7.80
CA ASP A 234 -4.34 -17.24 8.32
C ASP A 234 -3.67 -16.05 7.61
N PHE A 235 -4.46 -15.21 6.95
CA PHE A 235 -3.94 -14.03 6.26
C PHE A 235 -3.40 -13.01 7.27
N ASP A 236 -2.21 -12.49 6.96
CA ASP A 236 -1.59 -11.38 7.70
C ASP A 236 -1.50 -10.15 6.80
N TYR A 237 -1.51 -8.95 7.37
CA TYR A 237 -1.46 -7.70 6.63
C TYR A 237 -0.05 -7.33 6.15
N ALA A 238 0.02 -6.41 5.18
CA ALA A 238 1.29 -5.81 4.80
C ALA A 238 1.83 -4.94 5.96
N TYR A 239 3.16 -4.82 6.01
CA TYR A 239 3.91 -4.10 7.03
C TYR A 239 3.30 -2.74 7.44
N GLY A 240 3.20 -2.48 8.76
CA GLY A 240 2.72 -1.21 9.31
C GLY A 240 1.22 -0.93 9.17
N ARG A 241 0.45 -1.89 8.63
CA ARG A 241 -1.02 -1.83 8.54
C ARG A 241 -1.62 -2.85 9.49
N GLY A 242 -1.61 -2.54 10.79
CA GLY A 242 -2.03 -3.46 11.85
C GLY A 242 -0.88 -4.25 12.47
N GLU A 243 0.36 -3.76 12.36
CA GLU A 243 1.51 -4.41 13.01
C GLU A 243 1.45 -4.20 14.52
N GLU A 244 1.44 -5.29 15.28
CA GLU A 244 1.55 -5.26 16.74
C GLU A 244 3.01 -5.41 17.18
N ILE A 245 3.46 -4.53 18.08
CA ILE A 245 4.80 -4.53 18.63
C ILE A 245 4.72 -4.47 20.15
N VAL A 246 5.25 -5.49 20.83
CA VAL A 246 5.40 -5.47 22.29
C VAL A 246 6.73 -4.82 22.66
N TYR A 247 6.70 -3.82 23.53
CA TYR A 247 7.88 -3.13 24.04
C TYR A 247 7.68 -2.62 25.46
N LYS A 248 8.57 -3.02 26.38
CA LYS A 248 8.48 -2.69 27.81
C LYS A 248 7.07 -2.95 28.37
N GLU A 249 6.53 -4.14 28.08
CA GLU A 249 5.19 -4.60 28.52
C GLU A 249 4.02 -3.78 27.96
N LYS A 250 4.27 -2.92 26.96
CA LYS A 250 3.24 -2.15 26.26
C LYS A 250 3.02 -2.73 24.85
N GLU A 251 1.78 -2.76 24.42
CA GLU A 251 1.35 -3.27 23.11
C GLU A 251 1.11 -2.08 22.17
N PHE A 252 1.92 -1.93 21.13
CA PHE A 252 1.79 -0.87 20.12
C PHE A 252 1.17 -1.44 18.85
N LEU A 253 -0.04 -0.99 18.50
CA LEU A 253 -0.70 -1.28 17.23
C LEU A 253 -0.40 -0.16 16.24
N LEU A 254 0.38 -0.44 15.20
CA LEU A 254 0.78 0.54 14.19
C LEU A 254 -0.21 0.54 13.01
N LEU A 255 -0.85 1.69 12.78
CA LEU A 255 -1.77 1.94 11.68
C LEU A 255 -1.24 3.11 10.83
N LEU A 256 -0.45 2.79 9.80
CA LEU A 256 0.12 3.79 8.88
C LEU A 256 -0.99 4.65 8.23
N ALA A 257 -0.84 5.96 8.30
CA ALA A 257 -1.72 6.94 7.65
C ALA A 257 -0.88 8.01 6.94
N LYS A 258 -1.02 8.12 5.62
CA LYS A 258 -0.22 9.03 4.78
C LYS A 258 -1.02 10.13 4.08
N ASN A 259 -2.34 10.04 4.13
CA ASN A 259 -3.29 10.90 3.43
C ASN A 259 -4.63 10.86 4.20
N PRO A 260 -5.60 11.73 3.89
CA PRO A 260 -6.88 11.80 4.61
C PRO A 260 -7.66 10.49 4.53
N ALA A 261 -7.70 9.85 3.36
CA ALA A 261 -8.43 8.61 3.13
C ALA A 261 -7.92 7.45 4.01
N SER A 262 -6.60 7.20 4.02
CA SER A 262 -5.99 6.17 4.87
C SER A 262 -6.17 6.47 6.35
N PHE A 263 -6.11 7.74 6.74
CA PHE A 263 -6.33 8.14 8.13
C PHE A 263 -7.78 7.88 8.56
N ASN A 264 -8.76 8.34 7.79
CA ASN A 264 -10.18 8.13 8.07
C ASN A 264 -10.54 6.63 8.09
N ASN A 265 -9.96 5.83 7.20
CA ASN A 265 -10.12 4.37 7.22
C ASN A 265 -9.59 3.75 8.52
N ASN A 266 -8.43 4.20 9.02
CA ASN A 266 -7.88 3.74 10.29
C ASN A 266 -8.75 4.17 11.48
N ILE A 267 -9.30 5.39 11.47
CA ILE A 267 -10.22 5.85 12.52
C ILE A 267 -11.51 5.01 12.52
N ASN A 268 -12.10 4.76 11.35
CA ASN A 268 -13.30 3.91 11.24
C ASN A 268 -13.04 2.49 11.72
N LEU A 269 -11.88 1.91 11.37
CA LEU A 269 -11.43 0.62 11.86
C LEU A 269 -11.40 0.55 13.40
N LEU A 270 -10.96 1.62 14.06
CA LEU A 270 -10.94 1.71 15.53
C LEU A 270 -12.35 1.85 16.13
N LEU A 271 -13.27 2.50 15.43
CA LEU A 271 -14.68 2.66 15.85
C LEU A 271 -15.51 1.39 15.70
N GLU A 272 -15.11 0.46 14.82
CA GLU A 272 -15.75 -0.86 14.68
C GLU A 272 -15.57 -1.75 15.94
N ASN A 273 -14.99 -1.22 17.03
CA ASN A 273 -14.88 -1.82 18.38
C ASN A 273 -14.18 -3.18 18.44
N LYS A 274 -13.35 -3.50 17.45
CA LYS A 274 -12.52 -4.71 17.44
C LYS A 274 -11.23 -4.58 18.24
N PHE A 275 -10.84 -3.35 18.60
CA PHE A 275 -9.60 -3.07 19.31
C PHE A 275 -9.89 -2.45 20.67
N ASP A 276 -9.42 -3.11 21.72
CA ASP A 276 -9.33 -2.54 23.05
C ASP A 276 -8.02 -1.76 23.15
N PHE A 277 -8.08 -0.46 23.41
CA PHE A 277 -6.91 0.40 23.60
C PHE A 277 -7.21 1.53 24.58
N ASP A 278 -6.19 1.99 25.29
CA ASP A 278 -6.29 3.04 26.32
C ASP A 278 -5.58 4.35 25.92
N THR A 279 -4.73 4.28 24.89
CA THR A 279 -3.86 5.37 24.47
C THR A 279 -3.82 5.50 22.95
N VAL A 280 -3.83 6.74 22.46
CA VAL A 280 -3.62 7.08 21.04
C VAL A 280 -2.36 7.93 20.91
N LEU A 281 -1.46 7.52 20.01
CA LEU A 281 -0.22 8.22 19.69
C LEU A 281 -0.24 8.68 18.22
N PHE A 282 -0.34 9.99 18.00
CA PHE A 282 -0.22 10.59 16.68
C PHE A 282 1.25 10.94 16.39
N ILE A 283 1.75 10.58 15.21
CA ILE A 283 3.12 10.94 14.80
C ILE A 283 3.13 11.55 13.40
N LEU A 284 3.42 12.84 13.31
CA LEU A 284 3.44 13.58 12.06
C LEU A 284 4.83 14.16 11.78
N ASN A 285 5.44 13.69 10.70
CA ASN A 285 6.66 14.27 10.14
C ASN A 285 6.37 14.95 8.79
N ASP A 286 7.30 15.76 8.30
CA ASP A 286 7.25 16.43 6.99
C ASP A 286 8.55 16.20 6.19
N ASN A 287 9.12 14.99 6.27
CA ASN A 287 10.30 14.66 5.47
C ASN A 287 9.92 14.48 3.99
N ILE A 288 10.89 14.43 3.09
CA ILE A 288 10.65 14.26 1.64
C ILE A 288 9.67 13.12 1.34
N PRO A 289 9.78 11.91 1.95
CA PRO A 289 8.83 10.83 1.69
C PRO A 289 7.40 11.06 2.22
N ASP A 290 7.23 12.00 3.15
CA ASP A 290 5.92 12.30 3.77
C ASP A 290 5.21 13.46 3.08
N GLY A 291 5.94 14.29 2.33
CA GLY A 291 5.47 15.58 1.85
C GLY A 291 5.79 16.71 2.84
N LYS A 292 6.15 17.88 2.30
CA LYS A 292 6.46 19.08 3.11
C LYS A 292 5.20 19.82 3.57
N ASP A 293 4.14 19.74 2.77
CA ASP A 293 2.83 20.22 3.15
C ASP A 293 2.07 19.13 3.93
N VAL A 294 1.61 19.49 5.12
CA VAL A 294 0.82 18.64 6.02
C VAL A 294 -0.62 19.10 6.15
N SER A 295 -1.07 20.04 5.30
CA SER A 295 -2.43 20.60 5.28
C SER A 295 -3.53 19.53 5.19
N TRP A 296 -3.23 18.38 4.59
CA TRP A 296 -4.12 17.23 4.49
C TRP A 296 -4.71 16.77 5.83
N ILE A 297 -4.05 17.05 6.96
CA ILE A 297 -4.59 16.70 8.29
C ILE A 297 -5.93 17.40 8.59
N TYR A 298 -6.24 18.51 7.90
CA TYR A 298 -7.51 19.22 8.06
C TYR A 298 -8.69 18.51 7.38
N ASP A 299 -8.43 17.64 6.41
CA ASP A 299 -9.45 16.81 5.74
C ASP A 299 -9.79 15.52 6.50
N ILE A 300 -9.09 15.25 7.61
CA ILE A 300 -9.48 14.18 8.54
C ILE A 300 -10.85 14.55 9.12
N ASP A 301 -11.78 13.60 9.21
CA ASP A 301 -13.10 13.91 9.76
C ASP A 301 -13.00 14.15 11.29
N PRO A 302 -13.37 15.34 11.80
CA PRO A 302 -13.25 15.66 13.23
C PRO A 302 -14.19 14.84 14.12
N ILE A 303 -15.34 14.39 13.62
CA ILE A 303 -16.35 13.68 14.42
C ILE A 303 -15.86 12.29 14.86
N PRO A 304 -15.47 11.38 13.95
CA PRO A 304 -14.98 10.06 14.33
C PRO A 304 -13.62 10.16 15.03
N LEU A 305 -12.78 11.14 14.67
CA LEU A 305 -11.50 11.41 15.35
C LEU A 305 -11.69 11.72 16.84
N LYS A 306 -12.65 12.58 17.18
CA LYS A 306 -13.00 12.87 18.57
C LYS A 306 -13.50 11.61 19.29
N LYS A 307 -14.45 10.88 18.68
CA LYS A 307 -15.00 9.64 19.27
C LYS A 307 -13.93 8.59 19.59
N VAL A 308 -12.95 8.38 18.71
CA VAL A 308 -11.84 7.43 18.92
C VAL A 308 -10.92 7.84 20.06
N THR A 309 -10.80 9.15 20.32
CA THR A 309 -9.91 9.70 21.34
C THR A 309 -10.61 10.00 22.67
N ASP A 310 -11.95 9.96 22.71
CA ASP A 310 -12.73 10.15 23.92
C ASP A 310 -12.35 9.12 25.00
N ASN A 311 -12.10 9.61 26.22
CA ASN A 311 -11.64 8.82 27.37
C ASN A 311 -10.31 8.07 27.14
N LYS A 312 -9.51 8.46 26.15
CA LYS A 312 -8.17 7.91 25.90
C LYS A 312 -7.09 8.92 26.30
N LYS A 313 -5.89 8.42 26.58
CA LYS A 313 -4.70 9.28 26.68
C LYS A 313 -4.21 9.61 25.29
N VAL A 314 -3.98 10.89 25.01
CA VAL A 314 -3.56 11.35 23.69
C VAL A 314 -2.12 11.87 23.75
N TYR A 315 -1.25 11.25 22.96
CA TYR A 315 0.13 11.66 22.79
C TYR A 315 0.38 12.09 21.34
N ILE A 316 1.25 13.08 21.16
CA ILE A 316 1.57 13.63 19.84
C ILE A 316 3.09 13.85 19.74
N THR A 317 3.68 13.43 18.62
CA THR A 317 5.10 13.68 18.35
C THR A 317 5.40 13.79 16.86
N GLY A 318 6.67 13.99 16.51
CA GLY A 318 7.10 14.24 15.13
C GLY A 318 7.52 15.68 14.87
N THR A 319 8.10 15.93 13.69
CA THR A 319 8.58 17.28 13.33
C THR A 319 7.45 18.30 13.23
N ARG A 320 6.21 17.84 13.02
CA ARG A 320 4.99 18.66 12.93
C ARG A 320 4.00 18.33 14.05
N ALA A 321 4.52 18.00 15.24
CA ALA A 321 3.69 17.71 16.41
C ALA A 321 2.76 18.87 16.79
N LEU A 322 3.20 20.12 16.57
CA LEU A 322 2.41 21.32 16.83
C LEU A 322 1.24 21.45 15.83
N ASP A 323 1.46 21.22 14.55
CA ASP A 323 0.38 21.26 13.55
C ASP A 323 -0.71 20.22 13.87
N MET A 324 -0.30 19.00 14.25
CA MET A 324 -1.22 17.96 14.67
C MET A 324 -1.94 18.32 15.98
N SER A 325 -1.27 18.94 16.96
CA SER A 325 -1.94 19.33 18.21
C SER A 325 -3.00 20.42 18.00
N VAL A 326 -2.73 21.39 17.12
CA VAL A 326 -3.72 22.39 16.70
C VAL A 326 -4.90 21.72 16.01
N ARG A 327 -4.64 20.79 15.08
CA ARG A 327 -5.71 20.05 14.39
C ARG A 327 -6.60 19.27 15.35
N LEU A 328 -6.01 18.57 16.32
CA LEU A 328 -6.76 17.82 17.33
C LEU A 328 -7.54 18.74 18.28
N SER A 329 -6.98 19.91 18.61
CA SER A 329 -7.70 20.95 19.36
C SER A 329 -8.95 21.42 18.61
N TYR A 330 -8.88 21.61 17.29
CA TYR A 330 -10.06 21.93 16.47
C TYR A 330 -11.09 20.80 16.41
N ALA A 331 -10.67 19.53 16.56
CA ALA A 331 -11.60 18.40 16.73
C ALA A 331 -12.24 18.35 18.13
N GLY A 332 -11.86 19.25 19.05
CA GLY A 332 -12.39 19.31 20.42
C GLY A 332 -11.64 18.43 21.43
N ILE A 333 -10.44 17.95 21.10
CA ILE A 333 -9.60 17.12 21.97
C ILE A 333 -8.73 18.05 22.81
N LYS A 334 -8.86 18.00 24.15
CA LYS A 334 -8.23 18.98 25.06
C LYS A 334 -7.04 18.45 25.86
N ASN A 335 -7.11 17.20 26.33
CA ASN A 335 -6.10 16.61 27.22
C ASN A 335 -5.05 15.84 26.42
N MET A 336 -4.05 16.56 25.89
CA MET A 336 -3.02 16.01 25.02
C MET A 336 -1.62 16.29 25.56
N MET A 337 -0.72 15.31 25.48
CA MET A 337 0.71 15.49 25.72
C MET A 337 1.45 15.50 24.39
N PHE A 338 2.20 16.55 24.10
CA PHE A 338 2.96 16.65 22.84
C PHE A 338 4.42 17.05 23.06
N SER A 339 5.29 16.54 22.19
CA SER A 339 6.70 16.93 22.08
C SER A 339 7.23 16.53 20.72
N ASP A 340 8.07 17.34 20.10
CA ASP A 340 8.83 16.96 18.90
C ASP A 340 9.84 15.82 19.16
N ASP A 341 10.35 15.69 20.39
CA ASP A 341 11.17 14.57 20.84
C ASP A 341 10.37 13.26 20.97
N LYS A 342 10.54 12.40 19.97
CA LYS A 342 9.94 11.07 19.89
C LYS A 342 10.36 10.16 21.05
N LYS A 343 11.61 10.23 21.52
CA LYS A 343 12.10 9.39 22.62
C LYS A 343 11.47 9.80 23.94
N LYS A 344 11.28 11.10 24.16
CA LYS A 344 10.60 11.62 25.35
C LYS A 344 9.15 11.14 25.42
N ILE A 345 8.42 11.18 24.31
CA ILE A 345 7.02 10.72 24.25
C ILE A 345 6.93 9.20 24.46
N VAL A 346 7.76 8.40 23.78
CA VAL A 346 7.81 6.94 23.99
C VAL A 346 8.16 6.61 25.44
N SER A 347 9.13 7.30 26.03
CA SER A 347 9.51 7.09 27.43
C SER A 347 8.34 7.41 28.37
N SER A 348 7.63 8.51 28.12
CA SER A 348 6.45 8.93 28.90
C SER A 348 5.31 7.93 28.82
N ILE A 349 5.06 7.36 27.64
CA ILE A 349 4.08 6.28 27.45
C ILE A 349 4.50 5.04 28.23
N THR A 350 5.75 4.60 28.10
CA THR A 350 6.23 3.38 28.77
C THR A 350 6.29 3.49 30.29
N ALA A 351 6.51 4.69 30.84
CA ALA A 351 6.51 4.94 32.27
C ALA A 351 5.10 5.04 32.88
N ASN A 352 4.07 5.29 32.06
CA ASN A 352 2.70 5.43 32.53
C ASN A 352 2.02 4.06 32.66
N VAL A 353 1.63 3.68 33.88
CA VAL A 353 1.02 2.38 34.17
C VAL A 353 -0.32 2.22 33.42
N GLY A 354 -1.10 3.29 33.31
CA GLY A 354 -2.38 3.24 32.60
C GLY A 354 -2.27 3.41 31.09
N CYS A 355 -1.08 3.30 30.50
CA CYS A 355 -0.90 3.19 29.06
C CYS A 355 -0.47 1.76 28.74
N ARG A 356 -1.37 0.82 28.40
CA ARG A 356 -1.01 -0.58 28.13
C ARG A 356 -1.10 -0.88 26.63
N LYS A 357 -2.22 -0.54 26.01
CA LYS A 357 -2.51 -0.79 24.61
C LYS A 357 -2.58 0.54 23.87
N ILE A 358 -1.64 0.75 22.97
CA ILE A 358 -1.40 2.02 22.29
C ILE A 358 -1.67 1.86 20.81
N VAL A 359 -2.65 2.60 20.31
CA VAL A 359 -2.83 2.78 18.88
C VAL A 359 -1.91 3.88 18.40
N VAL A 360 -1.10 3.59 17.40
CA VAL A 360 -0.18 4.54 16.79
C VAL A 360 -0.67 4.87 15.39
N LEU A 361 -0.81 6.17 15.10
CA LEU A 361 -1.16 6.71 13.79
C LEU A 361 0.03 7.52 13.24
N PRO A 362 1.07 6.86 12.68
CA PRO A 362 2.21 7.53 12.07
C PRO A 362 2.04 7.73 10.56
N ASN A 363 2.68 8.75 10.00
CA ASN A 363 3.04 8.74 8.57
C ASN A 363 4.35 7.98 8.29
N TYR A 364 4.80 7.93 7.04
CA TYR A 364 5.80 6.96 6.59
C TYR A 364 7.14 7.05 7.33
N SER A 365 7.79 8.22 7.34
CA SER A 365 9.08 8.36 8.02
C SER A 365 8.94 8.25 9.54
N SER A 366 7.81 8.70 10.09
CA SER A 366 7.47 8.59 11.51
C SER A 366 7.40 7.14 11.97
N MET A 367 6.77 6.28 11.17
CA MET A 367 6.68 4.84 11.42
C MET A 367 8.07 4.20 11.50
N LEU A 368 8.95 4.51 10.53
CA LEU A 368 10.32 3.97 10.50
C LEU A 368 11.13 4.43 11.72
N GLN A 369 11.00 5.70 12.10
CA GLN A 369 11.68 6.26 13.27
C GLN A 369 11.17 5.64 14.58
N LEU A 370 9.86 5.46 14.73
CA LEU A 370 9.27 4.80 15.90
C LEU A 370 9.78 3.36 16.02
N ARG A 371 9.77 2.60 14.93
CA ARG A 371 10.29 1.22 14.92
C ARG A 371 11.77 1.17 15.29
N LYS A 372 12.57 2.13 14.85
CA LYS A 372 13.99 2.22 15.26
C LYS A 372 14.12 2.44 16.78
N ILE A 373 13.26 3.26 17.38
CA ILE A 373 13.23 3.51 18.83
C ILE A 373 12.81 2.24 19.59
N ILE A 374 11.79 1.55 19.10
CA ILE A 374 11.14 0.43 19.82
C ILE A 374 11.85 -0.92 19.59
N LYS A 375 12.22 -1.25 18.35
CA LYS A 375 12.83 -2.53 17.97
C LYS A 375 14.36 -2.48 17.86
N GLY A 376 14.97 -1.29 17.93
CA GLY A 376 16.42 -1.12 17.76
C GLY A 376 16.96 -1.45 16.36
N ARG A 377 16.10 -1.81 15.40
CA ARG A 377 16.48 -2.13 14.01
C ARG A 377 16.05 -1.00 13.08
N SER A 378 16.99 -0.42 12.35
CA SER A 378 16.68 0.31 11.12
C SER A 378 16.33 -0.73 10.05
N ILE A 379 15.05 -0.84 9.70
CA ILE A 379 14.70 -1.41 8.39
C ILE A 379 14.58 -0.23 7.45
N LEU A 380 15.72 0.12 6.86
CA LEU A 380 15.83 0.38 5.44
C LEU A 380 17.07 -0.37 5.01
#